data_AF-A0A920QP50-F1
#
_entry.id   AF-A0A920QP50-F1
#
_cell.length_a   1.000
_cell.length_b   1.000
_cell.length_c   1.000
_cell.angle_alpha   90.00
_cell.angle_beta   90.00
_cell.angle_gamma   90.00
#
_symmetry.space_group_name_H-M   'P 1'
#
loop_
_entity.id
_entity.type
_entity.pdbx_description
1 polymer ?
#
loop_
_entity_poly.entity_id
_entity_poly.type
_entity_poly.pdbx_seq_one_letter_code
_entity_poly.pdbx_strand_id
1 'polypeptide(L)'
;MESINVIGLMTGTSCDGMDLSLVNCKKNNNSIDGKTIKNHYVKYPVSLTKKLLKSYISSPPELAKTHMQLGQFWSEKISEWVKENNLQYDLIGIHGQTVFHDGGQSTLQIGEPLYISKSLKVPVIYNFRTKDIINKGQGAPLMPIVDRWLFKNESKDIITLNIGGISNITIIYKNKNILGFDTGPGMSLLDIYCLKYLNLPYDNNGSISSKGKINKTIVQKWIQEHNFILSKPPKSTGKELYGEKWLNDHFKSPIEMIMKIILQICLTLPQNQLLKYSKISYHEK
;
A
#
# COMPACT_ATOMS: atom_id res chain seq x y z
N MET A 1 20.92 24.76 9.35
CA MET A 1 20.37 23.58 8.66
C MET A 1 18.90 23.85 8.42
N GLU A 2 18.48 23.85 7.16
CA GLU A 2 17.06 23.99 6.81
C GLU A 2 16.31 22.75 7.30
N SER A 3 15.31 22.97 8.15
CA SER A 3 14.41 21.94 8.64
C SER A 3 13.00 22.31 8.24
N ILE A 4 12.22 21.31 7.84
CA ILE A 4 10.85 21.47 7.40
C ILE A 4 9.97 20.40 8.05
N ASN A 5 8.83 20.81 8.57
CA ASN A 5 7.81 19.96 9.15
C ASN A 5 6.79 19.60 8.08
N VAL A 6 6.69 18.31 7.76
CA VAL A 6 5.85 17.79 6.68
C VAL A 6 4.74 16.93 7.27
N ILE A 7 3.49 17.25 6.94
CA ILE A 7 2.38 16.30 7.18
C ILE A 7 2.27 15.41 5.95
N GLY A 8 2.45 14.09 6.13
CA GLY A 8 2.09 13.08 5.13
C GLY A 8 0.67 12.59 5.35
N LEU A 9 -0.13 12.52 4.30
CA LEU A 9 -1.44 11.86 4.27
C LEU A 9 -1.39 10.66 3.32
N MET A 10 -1.68 9.48 3.86
CA MET A 10 -1.80 8.24 3.10
C MET A 10 -3.19 7.63 3.30
N THR A 11 -3.74 7.02 2.25
CA THR A 11 -4.98 6.25 2.32
C THR A 11 -4.79 4.93 1.61
N GLY A 12 -5.21 3.84 2.24
CA GLY A 12 -5.17 2.50 1.66
C GLY A 12 -6.28 2.27 0.62
N THR A 13 -6.12 1.20 -0.17
CA THR A 13 -7.18 0.73 -1.09
C THR A 13 -8.34 0.05 -0.36
N SER A 14 -8.23 -0.16 0.96
CA SER A 14 -9.30 -0.53 1.88
C SER A 14 -10.38 0.54 2.01
N CYS A 15 -10.05 1.81 1.73
CA CYS A 15 -10.97 2.96 1.82
C CYS A 15 -11.61 3.11 3.22
N ASP A 16 -10.92 2.70 4.28
CA ASP A 16 -11.43 2.62 5.66
C ASP A 16 -11.00 3.82 6.53
N GLY A 17 -9.98 4.57 6.11
CA GLY A 17 -9.52 5.76 6.81
C GLY A 17 -8.38 6.49 6.10
N MET A 18 -7.83 7.48 6.80
CA MET A 18 -6.59 8.15 6.44
C MET A 18 -5.57 8.06 7.57
N ASP A 19 -4.32 7.84 7.19
CA ASP A 19 -3.14 7.93 8.05
C ASP A 19 -2.49 9.30 7.88
N LEU A 20 -2.24 9.96 9.00
CA LEU A 20 -1.49 11.21 9.09
C LEU A 20 -0.19 11.00 9.86
N SER A 21 0.90 11.54 9.32
CA SER A 21 2.21 11.56 9.99
C SER A 21 2.84 12.94 9.87
N LEU A 22 3.14 13.57 10.99
CA LEU A 22 3.97 14.76 11.05
C LEU A 22 5.43 14.33 11.17
N VAL A 23 6.25 14.68 10.19
CA VAL A 23 7.66 14.33 10.12
C VAL A 23 8.49 15.60 10.06
N ASN A 24 9.47 15.74 10.95
CA ASN A 24 10.49 16.76 10.85
C ASN A 24 11.59 16.25 9.90
N CYS A 25 11.72 16.89 8.76
CA CYS A 25 12.75 16.62 7.76
C CYS A 25 13.89 17.63 7.95
N LYS A 26 15.12 17.15 8.07
CA LYS A 26 16.33 17.98 8.16
C LYS A 26 17.22 17.69 6.98
N LYS A 27 17.62 18.74 6.26
CA LYS A 27 18.60 18.61 5.17
C LYS A 27 20.01 18.65 5.75
N ASN A 28 20.76 17.60 5.48
CA ASN A 28 22.20 17.49 5.69
C ASN A 28 22.91 17.52 4.32
N ASN A 29 24.23 17.76 4.28
CA ASN A 29 24.98 18.05 3.05
C ASN A 29 24.60 17.18 1.84
N ASN A 30 24.46 15.86 2.02
CA ASN A 30 24.10 14.92 0.95
C ASN A 30 22.90 14.01 1.29
N SER A 31 22.11 14.33 2.32
CA SER A 31 20.94 13.50 2.65
C SER A 31 19.87 14.27 3.41
N ILE A 32 18.64 13.77 3.37
CA ILE A 32 17.58 14.22 4.27
C ILE A 32 17.55 13.24 5.45
N ASP A 33 17.27 13.70 6.66
CA ASP A 33 16.92 12.85 7.80
C ASP A 33 15.51 13.18 8.24
N GLY A 34 14.68 12.15 8.44
CA GLY A 34 13.30 12.29 8.88
C GLY A 34 13.14 11.79 10.31
N LYS A 35 12.51 12.60 11.16
CA LYS A 35 12.05 12.17 12.49
C LYS A 35 10.55 12.32 12.58
N THR A 36 9.84 11.22 12.77
CA THR A 36 8.40 11.25 13.07
C THR A 36 8.17 11.96 14.40
N ILE A 37 7.35 13.01 14.37
CA ILE A 37 6.94 13.78 15.55
C ILE A 37 5.64 13.18 16.11
N LYS A 38 4.65 12.95 15.24
CA LYS A 38 3.34 12.46 15.67
C LYS A 38 2.63 11.74 14.53
N ASN A 39 1.90 10.68 14.88
CA ASN A 39 1.03 9.95 13.97
C ASN A 39 -0.42 10.06 14.44
N HIS A 40 -1.35 9.94 13.50
CA HIS A 40 -2.78 9.89 13.79
C HIS A 40 -3.50 9.09 12.70
N TYR A 41 -4.52 8.35 13.09
CA TYR A 41 -5.38 7.62 12.17
C TYR A 41 -6.80 8.15 12.33
N VAL A 42 -7.44 8.48 11.21
CA VAL A 42 -8.83 8.92 11.17
C VAL A 42 -9.64 7.91 10.38
N LYS A 43 -10.51 7.20 11.11
CA LYS A 43 -11.46 6.26 10.50
C LYS A 43 -12.51 7.00 9.70
N TYR A 44 -12.80 6.54 8.49
CA TYR A 44 -13.88 7.09 7.68
C TYR A 44 -15.26 6.65 8.18
N PRO A 45 -16.28 7.53 8.04
CA PRO A 45 -17.66 7.11 8.18
C PRO A 45 -17.97 5.96 7.21
N VAL A 46 -18.77 4.99 7.65
CA VAL A 46 -19.15 3.82 6.84
C VAL A 46 -19.76 4.22 5.49
N SER A 47 -20.52 5.31 5.45
CA SER A 47 -21.09 5.87 4.22
C SER A 47 -20.01 6.32 3.23
N LEU A 48 -18.95 6.97 3.70
CA LEU A 48 -17.82 7.40 2.89
C LEU A 48 -17.04 6.18 2.37
N THR A 49 -16.73 5.21 3.24
CA THR A 49 -16.07 3.96 2.82
C THR A 49 -16.84 3.26 1.71
N LYS A 50 -18.16 3.07 1.88
CA LYS A 50 -19.02 2.44 0.85
C LYS A 50 -19.02 3.21 -0.47
N LYS A 51 -18.99 4.54 -0.40
CA LYS A 51 -18.93 5.41 -1.58
C LYS A 51 -17.60 5.28 -2.32
N LEU A 52 -16.49 5.32 -1.58
CA LEU A 52 -15.14 5.19 -2.14
C LEU A 52 -14.89 3.81 -2.76
N LEU A 53 -15.38 2.74 -2.13
CA LEU A 53 -15.26 1.39 -2.71
C LEU A 53 -15.96 1.24 -4.08
N LYS A 54 -16.93 2.11 -4.40
CA LYS A 54 -17.66 2.13 -5.68
C LYS A 54 -17.16 3.21 -6.63
N SER A 55 -16.12 3.97 -6.28
CA SER A 55 -15.67 5.13 -7.07
C SER A 55 -15.20 4.75 -8.47
N TYR A 56 -14.67 3.54 -8.66
CA TYR A 56 -14.14 3.04 -9.94
C TYR A 56 -15.23 2.82 -11.01
N ILE A 57 -16.50 2.70 -10.62
CA ILE A 57 -17.67 2.58 -11.51
C ILE A 57 -18.61 3.79 -11.41
N SER A 58 -18.22 4.83 -10.67
CA SER A 58 -19.03 6.03 -10.50
C SER A 58 -19.05 6.88 -11.77
N SER A 59 -20.16 7.58 -12.00
CA SER A 59 -20.24 8.54 -13.10
C SER A 59 -19.25 9.70 -12.91
N PRO A 60 -18.76 10.35 -13.99
CA PRO A 60 -17.84 11.47 -13.86
C PRO A 60 -18.34 12.61 -12.94
N PRO A 61 -19.62 13.02 -12.97
CA PRO A 61 -20.14 14.03 -12.04
C PRO A 61 -20.10 13.58 -10.58
N GLU A 62 -20.40 12.32 -10.29
CA GLU A 62 -20.33 11.78 -8.93
C GLU A 62 -18.88 11.70 -8.42
N LEU A 63 -17.97 11.29 -9.30
CA LEU A 63 -16.55 11.20 -8.98
C LEU A 63 -15.96 12.59 -8.68
N ALA A 64 -16.30 13.61 -9.48
CA ALA A 64 -15.89 14.99 -9.24
C ALA A 64 -16.42 15.54 -7.91
N LYS A 65 -17.69 15.26 -7.56
CA LYS A 65 -18.24 15.61 -6.24
C LYS A 65 -17.47 14.93 -5.11
N THR A 66 -17.16 13.64 -5.27
CA THR A 66 -16.41 12.86 -4.28
C THR A 66 -14.99 13.36 -4.10
N HIS A 67 -14.32 13.73 -5.20
CA HIS A 67 -13.00 14.34 -5.20
C HIS A 67 -12.94 15.61 -4.35
N MET A 68 -13.91 16.52 -4.54
CA MET A 68 -14.03 17.75 -3.74
C MET A 68 -14.36 17.45 -2.27
N GLN A 69 -15.34 16.58 -2.01
CA GLN A 69 -15.76 16.21 -0.66
C GLN A 69 -14.63 15.59 0.17
N LEU A 70 -13.77 14.78 -0.45
CA LEU A 70 -12.58 14.23 0.21
C LEU A 70 -11.58 15.32 0.60
N GLY A 71 -11.31 16.28 -0.31
CA GLY A 71 -10.42 17.40 -0.01
C GLY A 71 -10.94 18.24 1.17
N GLN A 72 -12.25 18.47 1.22
CA GLN A 72 -12.94 19.13 2.33
C GLN A 72 -12.78 18.37 3.64
N PHE A 73 -13.13 17.07 3.62
CA PHE A 73 -13.05 16.21 4.80
C PHE A 73 -11.62 16.11 5.34
N TRP A 74 -10.62 15.87 4.49
CA TRP A 74 -9.22 15.81 4.92
C TRP A 74 -8.72 17.13 5.48
N SER A 75 -9.07 18.26 4.86
CA SER A 75 -8.71 19.57 5.39
C SER A 75 -9.27 19.80 6.79
N GLU A 76 -10.53 19.44 7.03
CA GLU A 76 -11.15 19.57 8.35
C GLU A 76 -10.39 18.73 9.38
N LYS A 77 -10.16 17.45 9.06
CA LYS A 77 -9.51 16.51 9.99
C LYS A 77 -8.04 16.81 10.25
N ILE A 78 -7.31 17.33 9.25
CA ILE A 78 -5.96 17.83 9.47
C ILE A 78 -6.00 19.07 10.39
N SER A 79 -6.94 20.00 10.18
CA SER A 79 -7.06 21.21 11.00
C SER A 79 -7.38 20.89 12.46
N GLU A 80 -8.34 19.99 12.70
CA GLU A 80 -8.68 19.48 14.03
C GLU A 80 -7.45 18.87 14.71
N TRP A 81 -6.79 17.92 14.05
CA TRP A 81 -5.63 17.23 14.59
C TRP A 81 -4.46 18.18 14.91
N VAL A 82 -4.17 19.13 14.01
CA VAL A 82 -3.12 20.14 14.21
C VAL A 82 -3.45 21.02 15.42
N LYS A 83 -4.68 21.52 15.52
CA LYS A 83 -5.11 22.45 16.57
C LYS A 83 -5.11 21.77 17.93
N GLU A 84 -5.68 20.58 18.04
CA GLU A 84 -5.72 19.81 19.30
C GLU A 84 -4.33 19.52 19.86
N ASN A 85 -3.32 19.43 18.99
CA ASN A 85 -1.99 19.02 19.36
C ASN A 85 -0.96 20.15 19.27
N ASN A 86 -1.40 21.38 19.00
CA ASN A 86 -0.55 22.57 18.79
C ASN A 86 0.63 22.31 17.83
N LEU A 87 0.35 21.61 16.72
CA LEU A 87 1.38 21.19 15.76
C LEU A 87 1.74 22.34 14.82
N GLN A 88 3.01 22.39 14.42
CA GLN A 88 3.51 23.29 13.38
C GLN A 88 3.94 22.47 12.17
N TYR A 89 3.62 22.95 10.98
CA TYR A 89 3.90 22.28 9.71
C TYR A 89 4.03 23.31 8.59
N ASP A 90 4.86 23.01 7.61
CA ASP A 90 5.23 23.92 6.53
C ASP A 90 4.65 23.49 5.19
N LEU A 91 4.40 22.19 4.99
CA LEU A 91 3.74 21.65 3.80
C LEU A 91 3.03 20.32 4.10
N ILE A 92 2.19 19.90 3.15
CA ILE A 92 1.49 18.62 3.20
C ILE A 92 1.83 17.81 1.94
N GLY A 93 2.18 16.53 2.11
CA GLY A 93 2.26 15.56 1.02
C GLY A 93 1.06 14.63 1.05
N ILE A 94 0.25 14.57 -0.01
CA ILE A 94 -0.94 13.71 -0.07
C ILE A 94 -0.80 12.65 -1.15
N HIS A 95 -1.00 11.39 -0.78
CA HIS A 95 -1.12 10.31 -1.77
C HIS A 95 -2.45 10.40 -2.53
N GLY A 96 -3.53 10.76 -1.82
CA GLY A 96 -4.90 10.72 -2.33
C GLY A 96 -5.51 9.32 -2.28
N GLN A 97 -6.81 9.19 -2.55
CA GLN A 97 -7.51 7.91 -2.57
C GLN A 97 -7.45 7.32 -3.98
N THR A 98 -6.78 6.17 -4.14
CA THR A 98 -6.73 5.51 -5.45
C THR A 98 -8.11 5.02 -5.86
N VAL A 99 -8.55 5.47 -7.04
CA VAL A 99 -9.78 5.02 -7.72
C VAL A 99 -9.46 3.99 -8.78
N PHE A 100 -8.36 4.21 -9.51
CA PHE A 100 -7.94 3.36 -10.60
C PHE A 100 -6.41 3.33 -10.72
N HIS A 101 -5.86 2.19 -11.12
CA HIS A 101 -4.44 2.05 -11.40
C HIS A 101 -4.22 0.93 -12.43
N ASP A 102 -3.61 1.28 -13.54
CA ASP A 102 -3.10 0.38 -14.57
C ASP A 102 -1.60 0.69 -14.75
N GLY A 103 -0.77 -0.21 -14.23
CA GLY A 103 0.67 0.00 -14.05
C GLY A 103 1.37 0.47 -15.33
N GLY A 104 2.15 1.54 -15.22
CA GLY A 104 2.92 2.11 -16.34
C GLY A 104 2.08 2.77 -17.45
N GLN A 105 0.75 2.74 -17.34
CA GLN A 105 -0.16 3.29 -18.35
C GLN A 105 -0.98 4.46 -17.81
N SER A 106 -1.75 4.23 -16.73
CA SER A 106 -2.66 5.24 -16.20
C SER A 106 -2.97 5.05 -14.72
N THR A 107 -3.31 6.13 -14.03
CA THR A 107 -3.68 6.08 -12.61
C THR A 107 -4.52 7.28 -12.22
N LEU A 108 -5.42 7.10 -11.25
CA LEU A 108 -6.26 8.15 -10.71
C LEU A 108 -6.33 8.07 -9.19
N GLN A 109 -5.91 9.15 -8.54
CA GLN A 109 -6.10 9.39 -7.11
C GLN A 109 -7.04 10.60 -6.94
N ILE A 110 -8.02 10.50 -6.05
CA ILE A 110 -8.97 11.57 -5.75
C ILE A 110 -8.75 12.17 -4.36
N GLY A 111 -9.31 13.35 -4.13
CA GLY A 111 -9.13 14.19 -2.95
C GLY A 111 -8.43 15.50 -3.33
N GLU A 112 -9.22 16.58 -3.42
CA GLU A 112 -8.83 17.85 -4.04
C GLU A 112 -7.67 18.57 -3.31
N PRO A 113 -6.43 18.54 -3.86
CA PRO A 113 -5.26 19.17 -3.24
C PRO A 113 -5.37 20.69 -3.16
N LEU A 114 -6.01 21.33 -4.15
CA LEU A 114 -6.13 22.79 -4.17
C LEU A 114 -7.03 23.29 -3.04
N TYR A 115 -8.09 22.53 -2.73
CA TYR A 115 -8.95 22.84 -1.60
C TYR A 115 -8.14 22.80 -0.30
N ILE A 116 -7.39 21.71 -0.07
CA ILE A 116 -6.54 21.53 1.13
C ILE A 116 -5.50 22.65 1.24
N SER A 117 -4.84 22.99 0.12
CA SER A 117 -3.83 24.05 0.11
C SER A 117 -4.43 25.42 0.46
N LYS A 118 -5.61 25.74 -0.07
CA LYS A 118 -6.30 27.01 0.19
C LYS A 118 -6.88 27.11 1.60
N SER A 119 -7.48 26.03 2.09
CA SER A 119 -8.10 26.00 3.42
C SER A 119 -7.06 26.02 4.54
N LEU A 120 -5.96 25.29 4.39
CA LEU A 120 -4.88 25.18 5.39
C LEU A 120 -3.75 26.19 5.18
N LYS A 121 -3.77 26.93 4.07
CA LYS A 121 -2.80 28.00 3.72
C LYS A 121 -1.35 27.50 3.70
N VAL A 122 -1.13 26.29 3.22
CA VAL A 122 0.19 25.70 3.03
C VAL A 122 0.33 25.05 1.64
N PRO A 123 1.54 24.89 1.11
CA PRO A 123 1.78 24.09 -0.08
C PRO A 123 1.33 22.63 0.10
N VAL A 124 0.75 22.06 -0.96
CA VAL A 124 0.35 20.65 -1.02
C VAL A 124 1.07 19.98 -2.18
N ILE A 125 1.83 18.92 -1.90
CA ILE A 125 2.52 18.07 -2.88
C ILE A 125 1.68 16.81 -3.10
N TYR A 126 1.41 16.46 -4.35
CA TYR A 126 0.48 15.38 -4.72
C TYR A 126 0.85 14.74 -6.08
N ASN A 127 0.07 13.77 -6.54
CA ASN A 127 0.24 13.07 -7.83
C ASN A 127 1.59 12.33 -8.01
N PHE A 128 2.08 11.73 -6.93
CA PHE A 128 3.33 10.97 -6.93
C PHE A 128 3.35 9.82 -7.95
N ARG A 129 2.24 9.09 -8.10
CA ARG A 129 2.15 7.95 -9.03
C ARG A 129 2.17 8.38 -10.50
N THR A 130 1.41 9.43 -10.83
CA THR A 130 1.41 10.00 -12.19
C THR A 130 2.81 10.49 -12.57
N LYS A 131 3.53 11.12 -11.63
CA LYS A 131 4.92 11.55 -11.87
C LYS A 131 5.84 10.37 -12.16
N ASP A 132 5.70 9.25 -11.45
CA ASP A 132 6.47 8.03 -11.70
C ASP A 132 6.16 7.43 -13.08
N ILE A 133 4.88 7.31 -13.45
CA ILE A 133 4.46 6.81 -14.78
C ILE A 133 5.03 7.67 -15.92
N ILE A 134 4.99 9.00 -15.79
CA ILE A 134 5.56 9.91 -16.80
C ILE A 134 7.08 9.72 -16.94
N ASN A 135 7.76 9.28 -15.88
CA ASN A 135 9.18 8.93 -15.91
C ASN A 135 9.42 7.46 -16.29
N LYS A 136 8.47 6.79 -16.96
CA LYS A 136 8.53 5.39 -17.41
C LYS A 136 8.52 4.36 -16.26
N GLY A 137 8.17 4.78 -15.05
CA GLY A 137 7.90 3.89 -13.93
C GLY A 137 6.52 3.23 -14.03
N GLN A 138 6.19 2.39 -13.05
CA GLN A 138 4.90 1.69 -13.00
C GLN A 138 3.82 2.48 -12.26
N GLY A 139 4.17 3.52 -11.51
CA GLY A 139 3.29 4.23 -10.57
C GLY A 139 3.13 3.50 -9.22
N ALA A 140 3.75 2.33 -9.06
CA ALA A 140 3.74 1.50 -7.86
C ALA A 140 4.83 0.40 -7.91
N PRO A 141 5.30 -0.11 -6.75
CA PRO A 141 5.23 0.54 -5.44
C PRO A 141 6.22 1.72 -5.38
N LEU A 142 5.85 2.82 -4.71
CA LEU A 142 6.75 3.96 -4.47
C LEU A 142 7.59 3.82 -3.18
N MET A 143 7.22 2.86 -2.32
CA MET A 143 7.90 2.56 -1.07
C MET A 143 9.40 2.24 -1.21
N PRO A 144 9.89 1.57 -2.28
CA PRO A 144 11.31 1.25 -2.42
C PRO A 144 12.26 2.45 -2.28
N ILE A 145 11.84 3.65 -2.70
CA ILE A 145 12.65 4.87 -2.57
C ILE A 145 12.72 5.31 -1.11
N VAL A 146 11.61 5.18 -0.37
CA VAL A 146 11.54 5.49 1.07
C VAL A 146 12.35 4.47 1.86
N ASP A 147 12.20 3.19 1.56
CA ASP A 147 12.97 2.10 2.16
C ASP A 147 14.48 2.34 1.98
N ARG A 148 14.93 2.64 0.75
CA ARG A 148 16.33 3.01 0.47
C ARG A 148 16.84 4.13 1.37
N TRP A 149 15.97 5.12 1.60
CA TRP A 149 16.30 6.29 2.39
C TRP A 149 16.37 5.97 3.89
N LEU A 150 15.44 5.17 4.42
CA LEU A 150 15.41 4.73 5.81
C LEU A 150 16.61 3.83 6.14
N PHE A 151 17.00 2.94 5.23
CA PHE A 151 18.10 2.00 5.43
C PHE A 151 19.42 2.45 4.79
N LYS A 152 19.57 3.73 4.46
CA LYS A 152 20.75 4.28 3.75
C LYS A 152 22.09 4.08 4.45
N ASN A 153 22.07 3.89 5.78
CA ASN A 153 23.25 3.72 6.63
C ASN A 153 23.55 2.24 6.95
N GLU A 154 22.74 1.31 6.45
CA GLU A 154 22.96 -0.12 6.68
C GLU A 154 24.16 -0.62 5.88
N SER A 155 24.99 -1.43 6.52
CA SER A 155 26.22 -1.98 5.92
C SER A 155 26.00 -3.31 5.20
N LYS A 156 24.75 -3.79 5.19
CA LYS A 156 24.30 -5.09 4.67
C LYS A 156 23.15 -4.87 3.69
N ASP A 157 22.88 -5.87 2.87
CA ASP A 157 21.66 -5.91 2.09
C ASP A 157 20.45 -6.01 3.02
N ILE A 158 19.42 -5.20 2.76
CA ILE A 158 18.17 -5.16 3.51
C ILE A 158 17.04 -5.61 2.59
N ILE A 159 16.18 -6.50 3.11
CA ILE A 159 14.94 -6.87 2.44
C ILE A 159 13.78 -6.46 3.33
N THR A 160 12.88 -5.63 2.82
CA THR A 160 11.61 -5.30 3.47
C THR A 160 10.49 -6.15 2.85
N LEU A 161 9.50 -6.52 3.66
CA LEU A 161 8.31 -7.22 3.22
C LEU A 161 7.08 -6.46 3.73
N ASN A 162 6.25 -5.99 2.81
CA ASN A 162 4.95 -5.42 3.12
C ASN A 162 3.85 -6.42 2.76
N ILE A 163 2.97 -6.72 3.72
CA ILE A 163 1.82 -7.61 3.55
C ILE A 163 0.54 -6.76 3.62
N GLY A 164 0.17 -6.17 2.48
CA GLY A 164 -1.12 -5.48 2.32
C GLY A 164 -2.16 -6.42 1.72
N GLY A 165 -3.09 -5.89 0.91
CA GLY A 165 -3.95 -6.73 0.08
C GLY A 165 -3.14 -7.58 -0.92
N ILE A 166 -2.08 -6.99 -1.48
CA ILE A 166 -1.01 -7.63 -2.24
C ILE A 166 0.28 -7.50 -1.43
N SER A 167 1.09 -8.56 -1.42
CA SER A 167 2.38 -8.57 -0.74
C SER A 167 3.48 -8.09 -1.69
N ASN A 168 4.36 -7.22 -1.23
CA ASN A 168 5.51 -6.75 -2.00
C ASN A 168 6.79 -6.76 -1.17
N ILE A 169 7.92 -6.89 -1.86
CA ILE A 169 9.24 -6.77 -1.24
C ILE A 169 10.01 -5.62 -1.85
N THR A 170 10.84 -4.97 -1.04
CA THR A 170 11.94 -4.13 -1.50
C THR A 170 13.24 -4.79 -1.09
N ILE A 171 14.18 -4.90 -2.03
CA ILE A 171 15.56 -5.27 -1.78
C ILE A 171 16.41 -4.01 -1.93
N ILE A 172 17.19 -3.70 -0.90
CA ILE A 172 18.12 -2.58 -0.85
C ILE A 172 19.51 -3.20 -0.74
N TYR A 173 20.27 -3.11 -1.82
CA TYR A 173 21.62 -3.64 -1.85
C TYR A 173 22.58 -2.66 -1.16
N LYS A 174 23.68 -3.16 -0.61
CA LYS A 174 24.76 -2.36 -0.02
C LYS A 174 25.32 -1.31 -0.98
N ASN A 175 25.35 -1.60 -2.28
CA ASN A 175 25.75 -0.65 -3.33
C ASN A 175 24.67 0.40 -3.65
N LYS A 176 23.60 0.46 -2.87
CA LYS A 176 22.45 1.37 -2.98
C LYS A 176 21.55 1.12 -4.19
N ASN A 177 21.74 0.04 -4.95
CA ASN A 177 20.74 -0.40 -5.92
C ASN A 177 19.47 -0.84 -5.18
N ILE A 178 18.33 -0.67 -5.83
CA ILE A 178 17.03 -1.07 -5.28
C ILE A 178 16.25 -1.91 -6.28
N LEU A 179 15.55 -2.90 -5.76
CA LEU A 179 14.61 -3.71 -6.53
C LEU A 179 13.34 -3.87 -5.72
N GLY A 180 12.20 -3.41 -6.24
CA GLY A 180 10.89 -3.58 -5.63
C GLY A 180 9.93 -4.27 -6.58
N PHE A 181 9.13 -5.21 -6.09
CA PHE A 181 8.10 -5.88 -6.90
C PHE A 181 7.04 -6.58 -6.03
N ASP A 182 5.89 -6.84 -6.63
CA ASP A 182 4.83 -7.62 -5.99
C ASP A 182 5.15 -9.12 -6.02
N THR A 183 5.02 -9.76 -4.87
CA THR A 183 5.32 -11.19 -4.67
C THR A 183 4.11 -12.09 -4.91
N GLY A 184 2.90 -11.52 -4.91
CA GLY A 184 1.64 -12.24 -5.04
C GLY A 184 0.61 -11.75 -4.03
N PRO A 185 -0.42 -12.56 -3.71
CA PRO A 185 -1.46 -12.13 -2.79
C PRO A 185 -0.92 -11.88 -1.38
N GLY A 186 -1.38 -10.80 -0.77
CA GLY A 186 -1.33 -10.59 0.68
C GLY A 186 -2.69 -10.93 1.28
N MET A 187 -3.25 -10.11 2.16
CA MET A 187 -4.50 -10.40 2.87
C MET A 187 -5.77 -10.32 2.02
N SER A 188 -5.71 -9.80 0.78
CA SER A 188 -6.91 -9.53 -0.03
C SER A 188 -7.80 -10.75 -0.24
N LEU A 189 -7.23 -11.92 -0.48
CA LEU A 189 -7.98 -13.16 -0.67
C LEU A 189 -8.68 -13.61 0.61
N LEU A 190 -8.03 -13.41 1.77
CA LEU A 190 -8.58 -13.74 3.07
C LEU A 190 -9.74 -12.79 3.41
N ASP A 191 -9.55 -11.50 3.16
CA ASP A 191 -10.56 -10.47 3.40
C ASP A 191 -11.79 -10.68 2.50
N ILE A 192 -11.59 -10.98 1.21
CA ILE A 192 -12.67 -11.33 0.28
C ILE A 192 -13.43 -12.56 0.78
N TYR A 193 -12.72 -13.58 1.28
CA TYR A 193 -13.35 -14.78 1.83
C TYR A 193 -14.22 -14.44 3.04
N CYS A 194 -13.68 -13.70 4.02
CA CYS A 194 -14.39 -13.27 5.23
C CYS A 194 -15.65 -12.48 4.89
N LEU A 195 -15.54 -11.53 3.95
CA LEU A 195 -16.67 -10.70 3.54
C LEU A 195 -17.76 -11.54 2.88
N LYS A 196 -17.39 -12.45 1.98
CA LYS A 196 -18.33 -13.21 1.16
C LYS A 196 -19.04 -14.33 1.94
N TYR A 197 -18.32 -15.03 2.81
CA TYR A 197 -18.81 -16.27 3.42
C TYR A 197 -19.06 -16.15 4.93
N LEU A 198 -18.43 -15.19 5.61
CA LEU A 198 -18.51 -15.06 7.08
C LEU A 198 -19.19 -13.77 7.53
N ASN A 199 -19.51 -12.87 6.60
CA ASN A 199 -20.02 -11.53 6.90
C ASN A 199 -19.12 -10.75 7.89
N LEU A 200 -17.80 -11.00 7.79
CA LEU A 200 -16.77 -10.32 8.58
C LEU A 200 -15.87 -9.51 7.65
N PRO A 201 -15.35 -8.35 8.08
CA PRO A 201 -14.50 -7.53 7.22
C PRO A 201 -13.13 -8.17 6.93
N TYR A 202 -12.59 -8.95 7.87
CA TYR A 202 -11.31 -9.68 7.75
C TYR A 202 -11.20 -10.74 8.87
N ASP A 203 -10.18 -11.61 8.80
CA ASP A 203 -9.86 -12.58 9.86
C ASP A 203 -9.07 -11.92 11.00
N ASN A 204 -9.77 -11.50 12.05
CA ASN A 204 -9.15 -10.79 13.15
C ASN A 204 -8.12 -11.67 13.89
N ASN A 205 -6.86 -11.22 13.90
CA ASN A 205 -5.71 -11.93 14.49
C ASN A 205 -5.54 -13.39 14.02
N GLY A 206 -6.05 -13.73 12.84
CA GLY A 206 -6.01 -15.12 12.35
C GLY A 206 -6.86 -16.09 13.19
N SER A 207 -7.83 -15.61 13.96
CA SER A 207 -8.63 -16.42 14.89
C SER A 207 -9.43 -17.53 14.19
N ILE A 208 -9.75 -17.37 12.90
CA ILE A 208 -10.45 -18.37 12.11
C ILE A 208 -9.45 -19.25 11.36
N SER A 209 -8.54 -18.63 10.60
CA SER A 209 -7.54 -19.35 9.81
C SER A 209 -6.62 -20.23 10.67
N SER A 210 -6.31 -19.83 11.90
CA SER A 210 -5.47 -20.62 12.82
C SER A 210 -6.05 -22.00 13.16
N LYS A 211 -7.38 -22.16 13.11
CA LYS A 211 -8.07 -23.43 13.42
C LYS A 211 -8.02 -24.44 12.26
N GLY A 212 -7.76 -23.97 11.03
CA GLY A 212 -7.70 -24.83 9.86
C GLY A 212 -6.40 -25.64 9.76
N LYS A 213 -6.38 -26.63 8.85
CA LYS A 213 -5.21 -27.46 8.54
C LYS A 213 -4.51 -27.00 7.26
N ILE A 214 -3.18 -27.00 7.29
CA ILE A 214 -2.35 -26.61 6.14
C ILE A 214 -2.45 -27.70 5.05
N ASN A 215 -2.72 -27.30 3.81
CA ASN A 215 -2.57 -28.16 2.62
C ASN A 215 -1.31 -27.77 1.84
N LYS A 216 -0.18 -28.44 2.14
CA LYS A 216 1.12 -28.14 1.52
C LYS A 216 1.13 -28.39 0.01
N THR A 217 0.39 -29.39 -0.46
CA THR A 217 0.33 -29.76 -1.89
C THR A 217 -0.23 -28.63 -2.74
N ILE A 218 -1.32 -27.99 -2.28
CA ILE A 218 -1.89 -26.84 -2.97
C ILE A 218 -0.87 -25.71 -3.03
N VAL A 219 -0.27 -25.34 -1.88
CA VAL A 219 0.71 -24.25 -1.81
C VAL A 219 1.90 -24.49 -2.75
N GLN A 220 2.43 -25.72 -2.79
CA GLN A 220 3.53 -26.10 -3.68
C GLN A 220 3.16 -25.98 -5.16
N LYS A 221 1.95 -26.44 -5.53
CA LYS A 221 1.43 -26.28 -6.89
C LYS A 221 1.46 -24.82 -7.33
N TRP A 222 0.98 -23.91 -6.49
CA TRP A 222 0.99 -22.47 -6.79
C TRP A 222 2.40 -21.89 -6.96
N ILE A 223 3.33 -22.29 -6.10
CA ILE A 223 4.74 -21.88 -6.20
C ILE A 223 5.34 -22.30 -7.55
N GLN A 224 4.97 -23.48 -8.04
CA GLN A 224 5.61 -24.12 -9.20
C GLN A 224 4.93 -23.81 -10.54
N GLU A 225 3.63 -23.52 -10.55
CA GLU A 225 2.85 -23.45 -11.80
C GLU A 225 2.27 -22.06 -12.08
N HIS A 226 2.21 -21.15 -11.09
CA HIS A 226 1.53 -19.88 -11.31
C HIS A 226 2.40 -18.86 -12.05
N ASN A 227 1.98 -18.52 -13.28
CA ASN A 227 2.72 -17.64 -14.20
C ASN A 227 3.24 -16.34 -13.56
N PHE A 228 2.39 -15.63 -12.80
CA PHE A 228 2.82 -14.40 -12.14
C PHE A 228 3.90 -14.65 -11.08
N ILE A 229 3.79 -15.74 -10.31
CA ILE A 229 4.77 -16.09 -9.28
C ILE A 229 6.12 -16.42 -9.91
N LEU A 230 6.11 -17.14 -11.03
CA LEU A 230 7.30 -17.54 -11.79
C LEU A 230 7.96 -16.38 -12.57
N SER A 231 7.19 -15.35 -12.93
CA SER A 231 7.72 -14.21 -13.69
C SER A 231 8.86 -13.47 -12.97
N LYS A 232 9.80 -12.92 -13.74
CA LYS A 232 10.92 -12.12 -13.23
C LYS A 232 10.48 -10.67 -12.97
N PRO A 233 11.04 -9.98 -11.97
CA PRO A 233 10.88 -8.53 -11.80
C PRO A 233 11.41 -7.74 -13.02
N PRO A 234 10.92 -6.51 -13.27
CA PRO A 234 9.86 -5.81 -12.52
C PRO A 234 8.49 -6.42 -12.81
N LYS A 235 7.67 -6.58 -11.76
CA LYS A 235 6.31 -7.10 -11.87
C LYS A 235 5.41 -6.49 -10.79
N SER A 236 4.16 -6.23 -11.15
CA SER A 236 3.13 -5.74 -10.24
C SER A 236 1.79 -6.40 -10.53
N THR A 237 0.92 -6.48 -9.53
CA THR A 237 -0.40 -7.12 -9.60
C THR A 237 -1.34 -6.52 -8.55
N GLY A 238 -2.61 -6.86 -8.65
CA GLY A 238 -3.69 -6.40 -7.79
C GLY A 238 -4.82 -7.43 -7.67
N LYS A 239 -5.99 -6.91 -7.32
CA LYS A 239 -7.22 -7.69 -7.16
C LYS A 239 -7.76 -8.22 -8.50
N GLU A 240 -7.27 -7.71 -9.63
CA GLU A 240 -7.61 -8.22 -10.97
C GLU A 240 -7.10 -9.65 -11.18
N LEU A 241 -5.95 -10.00 -10.61
CA LEU A 241 -5.42 -11.37 -10.64
C LEU A 241 -5.75 -12.16 -9.36
N TYR A 242 -5.64 -11.52 -8.19
CA TYR A 242 -5.86 -12.16 -6.88
C TYR A 242 -7.12 -11.62 -6.19
N GLY A 243 -8.24 -11.68 -6.89
CA GLY A 243 -9.54 -11.21 -6.41
C GLY A 243 -10.58 -12.31 -6.28
N GLU A 244 -11.86 -11.91 -6.32
CA GLU A 244 -12.99 -12.82 -6.13
C GLU A 244 -13.04 -13.94 -7.19
N LYS A 245 -12.74 -13.62 -8.45
CA LYS A 245 -12.68 -14.62 -9.52
C LYS A 245 -11.71 -15.74 -9.18
N TRP A 246 -10.49 -15.37 -8.78
CA TRP A 246 -9.46 -16.32 -8.36
C TRP A 246 -9.93 -17.19 -7.20
N LEU A 247 -10.59 -16.59 -6.21
CA LEU A 247 -11.11 -17.32 -5.07
C LEU A 247 -12.17 -18.36 -5.49
N ASN A 248 -13.10 -17.99 -6.36
CA ASN A 248 -14.15 -18.88 -6.86
C ASN A 248 -13.59 -20.01 -7.73
N ASP A 249 -12.57 -19.73 -8.54
CA ASP A 249 -11.94 -20.70 -9.44
C ASP A 249 -11.20 -21.81 -8.66
N HIS A 250 -10.69 -21.49 -7.45
CA HIS A 250 -9.77 -22.37 -6.72
C HIS A 250 -10.29 -22.94 -5.40
N PHE A 251 -11.39 -22.41 -4.83
CA PHE A 251 -11.90 -22.87 -3.54
C PHE A 251 -13.41 -23.14 -3.60
N LYS A 252 -13.82 -24.42 -3.44
CA LYS A 252 -15.22 -24.86 -3.52
C LYS A 252 -15.83 -25.50 -2.23
N SER A 253 -15.05 -25.79 -1.16
CA SER A 253 -15.49 -26.26 0.19
C SER A 253 -14.30 -26.69 1.09
N PRO A 254 -14.39 -26.84 2.44
CA PRO A 254 -15.16 -26.12 3.46
C PRO A 254 -14.33 -25.01 4.17
N ILE A 255 -15.01 -24.18 4.96
CA ILE A 255 -14.64 -22.82 5.43
C ILE A 255 -13.24 -22.67 6.04
N GLU A 256 -12.90 -23.46 7.05
CA GLU A 256 -11.69 -23.25 7.86
C GLU A 256 -10.42 -23.74 7.17
N MET A 257 -10.54 -24.83 6.41
CA MET A 257 -9.43 -25.38 5.62
C MET A 257 -9.01 -24.39 4.52
N ILE A 258 -9.98 -23.74 3.89
CA ILE A 258 -9.74 -22.73 2.85
C ILE A 258 -8.98 -21.52 3.43
N MET A 259 -9.40 -21.00 4.57
CA MET A 259 -8.74 -19.84 5.18
C MET A 259 -7.29 -20.13 5.60
N LYS A 260 -6.99 -21.32 6.15
CA LYS A 260 -5.61 -21.70 6.46
C LYS A 260 -4.76 -21.82 5.20
N ILE A 261 -5.31 -22.37 4.12
CA ILE A 261 -4.61 -22.49 2.83
C ILE A 261 -4.32 -21.12 2.25
N ILE A 262 -5.32 -20.21 2.23
CA ILE A 262 -5.15 -18.84 1.74
C ILE A 262 -4.07 -18.14 2.57
N LEU A 263 -4.15 -18.16 3.91
CA LEU A 263 -3.13 -17.56 4.76
C LEU A 263 -1.73 -18.13 4.47
N GLN A 264 -1.61 -19.46 4.30
CA GLN A 264 -0.34 -20.08 3.97
C GLN A 264 0.21 -19.60 2.63
N ILE A 265 -0.63 -19.44 1.61
CA ILE A 265 -0.23 -18.89 0.30
C ILE A 265 0.29 -17.46 0.48
N CYS A 266 -0.45 -16.62 1.20
CA CYS A 266 -0.13 -15.21 1.42
C CYS A 266 1.17 -14.99 2.20
N LEU A 267 1.58 -15.97 3.01
CA LEU A 267 2.85 -15.93 3.76
C LEU A 267 4.01 -16.65 3.06
N THR A 268 3.74 -17.80 2.41
CA THR A 268 4.80 -18.65 1.84
C THR A 268 5.33 -18.09 0.52
N LEU A 269 4.47 -17.50 -0.32
CA LEU A 269 4.91 -16.95 -1.61
C LEU A 269 5.90 -15.79 -1.42
N PRO A 270 5.61 -14.78 -0.56
CA PRO A 270 6.57 -13.73 -0.30
C PRO A 270 7.84 -14.25 0.38
N GLN A 271 7.72 -15.18 1.33
CA GLN A 271 8.88 -15.76 2.02
C GLN A 271 9.79 -16.55 1.07
N ASN A 272 9.24 -17.28 0.11
CA ASN A 272 10.04 -18.03 -0.86
C ASN A 272 10.78 -17.08 -1.82
N GLN A 273 10.11 -16.01 -2.27
CA GLN A 273 10.80 -14.95 -3.02
C GLN A 273 11.90 -14.31 -2.17
N LEU A 274 11.62 -13.99 -0.91
CA LEU A 274 12.61 -13.43 0.01
C LEU A 274 13.83 -14.34 0.16
N LEU A 275 13.65 -15.66 0.34
CA LEU A 275 14.73 -16.65 0.40
C LEU A 275 15.50 -16.79 -0.91
N LYS A 276 14.82 -16.70 -2.06
CA LYS A 276 15.45 -16.74 -3.37
C LYS A 276 16.38 -15.55 -3.57
N TYR A 277 15.94 -14.37 -3.16
CA TYR A 277 16.70 -13.13 -3.32
C TYR A 277 17.70 -12.86 -2.18
N SER A 278 17.50 -13.41 -0.98
CA SER A 278 18.49 -13.34 0.11
C SER A 278 19.73 -14.20 -0.14
N LYS A 279 19.64 -15.17 -1.05
CA LYS A 279 20.76 -16.05 -1.45
C LYS A 279 21.50 -15.53 -2.70
N ILE A 280 20.94 -14.56 -3.40
CA ILE A 280 21.60 -13.92 -4.55
C ILE A 280 22.52 -12.85 -3.98
N SER A 281 23.73 -13.24 -3.61
CA SER A 281 24.86 -12.31 -3.52
C SER A 281 25.01 -11.68 -4.91
N TYR A 282 24.89 -10.36 -5.01
CA TYR A 282 25.22 -9.65 -6.24
C TYR A 282 26.72 -9.86 -6.49
N HIS A 283 27.08 -10.90 -7.24
CA HIS A 283 28.38 -10.95 -7.88
C HIS A 283 28.29 -10.00 -9.06
N GLU A 284 28.96 -8.85 -8.94
CA GLU A 284 29.19 -7.93 -10.05
C GLU A 284 29.67 -8.73 -11.27
N LYS A 285 29.08 -8.44 -12.44
CA LYS A 285 29.78 -8.63 -13.70
C LYS A 285 30.55 -7.36 -13.99
#